data_AF-A0A558CRK5-F1
#
_entry.id   AF-A0A558CRK5-F1
#
_cell.length_a   1.000
_cell.length_b   1.000
_cell.length_c   1.000
_cell.angle_alpha   90.00
_cell.angle_beta   90.00
_cell.angle_gamma   90.00
#
_symmetry.space_group_name_H-M   'P 1'
#
loop_
_entity.id
_entity.type
_entity.pdbx_description
1 polymer ?
#
loop_
_entity_poly.entity_id
_entity_poly.type
_entity_poly.pdbx_seq_one_letter_code
_entity_poly.pdbx_strand_id
1 'polypeptide(L)'
;MRITPLLLIFLLLVLPFSLSAAVEKKTTEASVAERPKVAVYHELSPALVVNVQGKAHYMRCDVQLMTRDEGKLANIVLHSPA
;
A
#
# COMPACT_ATOMS: atom_id res chain seq x y z
N MET A 1 -38.95 -53.72 -2.02
CA MET A 1 -37.80 -52.91 -2.45
C MET A 1 -37.58 -51.79 -1.45
N ARG A 2 -36.59 -51.90 -0.56
CA ARG A 2 -36.25 -50.88 0.44
C ARG A 2 -35.00 -50.14 -0.04
N ILE A 3 -35.19 -49.11 -0.86
CA ILE A 3 -34.11 -48.34 -1.52
C ILE A 3 -33.60 -47.21 -0.59
N THR A 4 -34.32 -46.96 0.50
CA THR A 4 -34.04 -45.91 1.49
C THR A 4 -32.72 -46.03 2.27
N PRO A 5 -32.23 -47.21 2.72
CA PRO A 5 -30.95 -47.27 3.43
C PRO A 5 -29.76 -47.09 2.48
N LEU A 6 -29.88 -47.50 1.22
CA LEU A 6 -28.82 -47.34 0.21
C LEU A 6 -28.64 -45.87 -0.19
N LEU A 7 -29.76 -45.13 -0.32
CA LEU A 7 -29.75 -43.70 -0.62
C LEU A 7 -29.16 -42.87 0.52
N LEU A 8 -29.39 -43.28 1.77
CA LEU A 8 -28.87 -42.59 2.96
C LEU A 8 -27.36 -42.82 3.16
N ILE A 9 -26.85 -44.02 2.82
CA ILE A 9 -25.41 -44.32 2.79
C ILE A 9 -24.71 -43.55 1.66
N PHE A 10 -25.34 -43.47 0.48
CA PHE A 10 -24.82 -42.68 -0.62
C PHE A 10 -24.77 -41.18 -0.27
N LEU A 11 -25.80 -40.64 0.39
CA LEU A 11 -25.82 -39.26 0.87
C LEU A 11 -24.70 -38.97 1.89
N LEU A 12 -24.45 -39.90 2.83
CA LEU A 12 -23.39 -39.80 3.84
C LEU A 12 -21.98 -39.88 3.25
N LEU A 13 -21.78 -40.60 2.15
CA LEU A 13 -20.49 -40.71 1.46
C LEU A 13 -20.17 -39.51 0.56
N VAL A 14 -21.19 -38.83 0.02
CA VAL A 14 -20.99 -37.66 -0.88
C VAL A 14 -20.78 -36.36 -0.09
N LEU A 15 -21.35 -36.24 1.11
CA LEU A 15 -21.21 -35.07 2.00
C LEU A 15 -19.76 -34.67 2.36
N PRO A 16 -18.83 -35.58 2.73
CA PRO A 16 -17.44 -35.20 3.03
C PRO A 16 -16.63 -34.83 1.77
N PHE A 17 -17.01 -35.33 0.59
CA PHE A 17 -16.32 -35.03 -0.66
C PHE A 17 -16.54 -33.57 -1.10
N SER A 18 -17.74 -33.01 -0.86
CA SER A 18 -18.02 -31.60 -1.10
C SER A 18 -17.31 -30.65 -0.13
N LEU A 19 -17.03 -31.10 1.11
CA LEU A 19 -16.29 -30.29 2.09
C LEU A 19 -14.79 -30.21 1.76
N SER A 20 -14.24 -31.27 1.14
CA SER A 20 -12.85 -31.30 0.67
C SER A 20 -12.62 -30.44 -0.59
N ALA A 21 -13.59 -30.41 -1.50
CA ALA A 21 -13.51 -29.61 -2.74
C ALA A 21 -13.63 -28.08 -2.52
N ALA A 22 -14.02 -27.63 -1.32
CA ALA A 22 -14.04 -26.21 -0.96
C ALA A 22 -12.68 -25.68 -0.45
N VAL A 23 -11.69 -26.57 -0.29
CA VAL A 23 -10.34 -26.24 0.22
C VAL A 23 -9.30 -26.39 -0.90
N GLU A 24 -9.59 -25.89 -2.08
CA GLU A 24 -8.53 -25.61 -3.04
C GLU A 24 -8.79 -24.32 -3.84
N LYS A 25 -7.80 -23.43 -3.74
CA LYS A 25 -7.59 -22.21 -4.55
C LYS A 25 -8.55 -21.04 -4.32
N LYS A 26 -8.41 -20.48 -3.13
CA LYS A 26 -8.05 -19.06 -3.07
C LYS A 26 -6.74 -18.93 -2.30
N THR A 27 -5.63 -19.25 -2.97
CA THR A 27 -4.41 -18.46 -2.79
C THR A 27 -4.77 -17.06 -3.25
N THR A 28 -5.51 -16.35 -2.39
CA THR A 28 -5.29 -14.92 -2.27
C THR A 28 -3.82 -14.87 -1.91
N GLU A 29 -2.99 -14.65 -2.92
CA GLU A 29 -1.90 -13.70 -2.77
C GLU A 29 -2.54 -12.50 -2.09
N ALA A 30 -2.60 -12.56 -0.75
CA ALA A 30 -2.55 -11.38 0.05
C ALA A 30 -1.18 -10.88 -0.32
N SER A 31 -1.12 -10.07 -1.39
CA SER A 31 -0.18 -8.98 -1.41
C SER A 31 -0.36 -8.39 -0.03
N VAL A 32 0.63 -8.63 0.83
CA VAL A 32 0.78 -7.88 2.05
C VAL A 32 0.79 -6.48 1.51
N ALA A 33 -0.35 -5.79 1.64
CA ALA A 33 -0.48 -4.42 1.20
C ALA A 33 0.57 -3.69 2.02
N GLU A 34 1.74 -3.50 1.42
CA GLU A 34 2.92 -3.01 2.10
C GLU A 34 2.49 -1.68 2.67
N ARG A 35 2.33 -1.62 3.99
CA ARG A 35 1.81 -0.41 4.62
C ARG A 35 2.74 0.70 4.18
N PRO A 36 2.22 1.83 3.67
CA PRO A 36 3.08 2.89 3.19
C PRO A 36 4.03 3.28 4.32
N LYS A 37 5.34 3.26 4.03
CA LYS A 37 6.39 3.63 4.97
C LYS A 37 6.10 5.01 5.58
N VAL A 38 6.58 5.22 6.80
CA VAL A 38 6.39 6.49 7.52
C VAL A 38 6.95 7.63 6.67
N ALA A 39 6.15 8.70 6.53
CA ALA A 39 6.58 9.89 5.83
C ALA A 39 7.50 10.72 6.73
N VAL A 40 8.65 11.09 6.20
CA VAL A 40 9.61 12.01 6.82
C VAL A 40 9.73 13.26 5.96
N TYR A 41 10.04 14.39 6.60
CA TYR A 41 10.04 15.71 5.98
C TYR A 41 11.39 16.40 6.22
N HIS A 42 11.91 17.06 5.20
CA HIS A 42 13.10 17.91 5.28
C HIS A 42 12.74 19.33 4.88
N GLU A 43 13.00 20.28 5.75
CA GLU A 43 12.79 21.71 5.47
C GLU A 43 13.92 22.27 4.62
N LEU A 44 13.57 23.00 3.57
CA LEU A 44 14.53 23.76 2.77
C LEU A 44 14.64 25.17 3.33
N SER A 45 15.85 25.54 3.73
CA SER A 45 16.19 26.86 4.26
C SER A 45 17.39 27.42 3.50
N PRO A 46 17.42 28.73 3.19
CA PRO A 46 16.40 29.74 3.50
C PRO A 46 15.17 29.67 2.59
N ALA A 47 14.14 30.45 2.93
CA ALA A 47 12.95 30.63 2.10
C ALA A 47 13.31 31.12 0.69
N LEU A 48 12.60 30.59 -0.32
CA LEU A 48 12.79 31.02 -1.71
C LEU A 48 12.09 32.36 -1.94
N VAL A 49 12.82 33.34 -2.46
CA VAL A 49 12.29 34.65 -2.84
C VAL A 49 12.48 34.87 -4.34
N VAL A 50 11.40 35.14 -5.06
CA VAL A 50 11.41 35.33 -6.51
C VAL A 50 10.63 36.57 -6.93
N ASN A 51 11.09 37.22 -8.01
CA ASN A 51 10.37 38.29 -8.66
C ASN A 51 9.35 37.70 -9.64
N VAL A 52 8.11 38.17 -9.59
CA VAL A 52 7.06 37.70 -10.51
C VAL A 52 7.02 38.61 -11.73
N GLN A 53 7.19 38.04 -12.93
CA GLN A 53 7.22 38.81 -14.16
C GLN A 53 5.85 39.50 -14.41
N GLY A 54 5.89 40.74 -14.90
CA GLY A 54 4.71 41.49 -15.32
C GLY A 54 3.98 42.28 -14.22
N LYS A 55 4.43 42.21 -12.97
CA LYS A 55 3.96 43.06 -11.86
C LYS A 55 5.12 43.40 -10.92
N ALA A 56 5.06 44.53 -10.21
CA ALA A 56 6.05 44.91 -9.20
C ALA A 56 5.85 44.13 -7.89
N HIS A 57 5.77 42.79 -7.99
CA HIS A 57 5.45 41.89 -6.89
C HIS A 57 6.56 40.85 -6.76
N TYR A 58 6.83 40.43 -5.52
CA TYR A 58 7.68 39.28 -5.22
C TYR A 58 6.88 38.21 -4.50
N MET A 59 7.35 36.97 -4.59
CA MET A 59 6.79 35.82 -3.87
C MET A 59 7.87 35.26 -2.95
N ARG A 60 7.49 34.97 -1.70
CA ARG A 60 8.30 34.23 -0.74
C ARG A 60 7.63 32.89 -0.46
N CYS A 61 8.39 31.79 -0.51
CA CYS A 61 7.90 30.45 -0.22
C CYS A 61 8.82 29.72 0.76
N ASP A 62 8.23 29.16 1.81
CA ASP A 62 8.87 28.14 2.65
C ASP A 62 8.53 26.76 2.08
N VAL A 63 9.52 25.89 1.91
CA VAL A 63 9.38 24.60 1.21
C VAL A 63 9.82 23.45 2.10
N GLN A 64 9.05 22.36 2.09
CA GLN A 64 9.43 21.10 2.75
C GLN A 64 9.32 19.95 1.76
N LEU A 65 10.34 19.10 1.74
CA LEU A 65 10.41 17.89 0.92
C LEU A 65 9.97 16.68 1.75
N MET A 66 8.98 15.94 1.24
CA MET A 66 8.49 14.71 1.84
C MET A 66 9.14 13.49 1.17
N THR A 67 9.64 12.54 1.95
CA THR A 67 10.01 11.21 1.46
C THR A 67 9.48 10.12 2.40
N ARG A 68 9.25 8.92 1.85
CA ARG A 68 8.94 7.70 2.62
C ARG A 68 10.12 6.73 2.64
N ASP A 69 11.22 7.10 2.00
CA ASP A 69 12.46 6.35 1.97
C ASP A 69 13.50 7.04 2.85
N GLU A 70 13.78 6.43 4.01
CA GLU A 70 14.74 6.92 4.99
C GLU A 70 16.16 7.03 4.40
N GLY A 71 16.54 6.13 3.49
CA GLY A 71 17.84 6.17 2.81
C GLY A 71 17.97 7.35 1.85
N LYS A 72 16.84 7.91 1.37
CA LYS A 72 16.83 9.10 0.52
C LYS A 72 16.88 10.39 1.31
N LEU A 73 16.46 10.39 2.58
CA LEU A 73 16.51 11.59 3.42
C LEU A 73 17.94 12.10 3.57
N ALA A 74 18.90 11.20 3.82
CA ALA A 74 20.32 11.57 3.90
C ALA A 74 20.85 12.21 2.60
N ASN A 75 20.43 11.70 1.45
CA ASN A 75 20.80 12.28 0.15
C ASN A 75 20.15 13.64 -0.10
N ILE A 76 18.89 13.82 0.33
CA ILE A 76 18.21 15.12 0.26
C ILE A 76 19.01 16.14 1.09
N VAL A 77 19.34 15.81 2.34
CA VAL A 77 20.12 16.68 3.22
C VAL A 77 21.50 17.00 2.64
N LEU A 78 22.21 16.01 2.10
CA LEU A 78 23.54 16.18 1.50
C LEU A 78 23.54 17.16 0.31
N HIS A 79 22.47 17.16 -0.47
CA HIS A 79 22.33 17.99 -1.67
C HIS A 79 21.45 19.22 -1.45
N SER A 80 21.01 19.47 -0.22
CA SER A 80 20.32 20.71 0.11
C SER A 80 21.27 21.89 -0.11
N PRO A 81 20.77 23.02 -0.64
CA PRO A 81 21.55 24.25 -0.72
C PRO A 81 22.04 24.64 0.69
N ALA A 82 23.29 25.09 0.79
CA ALA A 82 23.89 25.55 2.04
C ALA A 82 23.33 26.90 2.50
#